data_AF-A0AAX3VGY5-F1
#
_entry.id   AF-A0AAX3VGY5-F1
#
_cell.length_a   1.000
_cell.length_b   1.000
_cell.length_c   1.000
_cell.angle_alpha   90.00
_cell.angle_beta   90.00
_cell.angle_gamma   90.00
#
_symmetry.space_group_name_H-M   'P 1'
#
loop_
_entity.id
_entity.type
_entity.pdbx_description
1 polymer ?
#
loop_
_entity_poly.entity_id
_entity_poly.type
_entity_poly.pdbx_seq_one_letter_code
_entity_poly.pdbx_strand_id
1 'polypeptide(L)'
;MTLDEARAMTETVMQTIADEVPGGTIEDFSAESPYLACGEGAYIYSARWGVTPDRPFDGADFVRDLPDRLGEDFVVDEKVVDISFPAVALNHASGIILDVIVAGVDGAEVVDVYAIAPCARGELPG
;
A
#
# COMPACT_ATOMS: atom_id res chain seq x y z
N MET A 1 8.44 -9.01 16.27
CA MET A 1 7.69 -9.19 15.02
C MET A 1 8.40 -10.23 14.18
N THR A 2 7.68 -11.28 13.80
CA THR A 2 8.09 -12.27 12.80
C THR A 2 7.78 -11.77 11.39
N LEU A 3 8.38 -12.38 10.37
CA LEU A 3 8.12 -12.01 8.98
C LEU A 3 6.66 -12.28 8.58
N ASP A 4 6.07 -13.38 9.08
CA ASP A 4 4.65 -13.70 8.87
C ASP A 4 3.72 -12.67 9.54
N GLU A 5 4.05 -12.24 10.77
CA GLU A 5 3.30 -11.17 11.46
C GLU A 5 3.39 -9.85 10.69
N ALA A 6 4.59 -9.50 10.20
CA ALA A 6 4.80 -8.30 9.40
C ALA A 6 3.97 -8.33 8.11
N ARG A 7 3.96 -9.47 7.42
CA ARG A 7 3.15 -9.69 6.22
C ARG A 7 1.66 -9.55 6.51
N ALA A 8 1.12 -10.29 7.47
CA ALA A 8 -0.31 -10.28 7.78
C ALA A 8 -0.79 -8.88 8.22
N MET A 9 0.03 -8.18 9.00
CA MET A 9 -0.25 -6.80 9.40
C MET A 9 -0.22 -5.85 8.20
N THR A 10 0.74 -5.99 7.30
CA THR A 10 0.82 -5.19 6.06
C THR A 10 -0.39 -5.41 5.17
N GLU A 11 -0.77 -6.67 4.92
CA GLU A 11 -1.98 -7.00 4.14
C GLU A 11 -3.25 -6.43 4.79
N THR A 12 -3.34 -6.47 6.13
CA THR A 12 -4.48 -5.88 6.86
C THR A 12 -4.57 -4.35 6.68
N VAL A 13 -3.43 -3.65 6.77
CA VAL A 13 -3.38 -2.20 6.58
C VAL A 13 -3.68 -1.82 5.12
N MET A 14 -3.17 -2.58 4.16
CA MET A 14 -3.49 -2.38 2.73
C MET A 14 -4.97 -2.62 2.44
N GLN A 15 -5.59 -3.60 3.10
CA GLN A 15 -7.03 -3.86 2.95
C GLN A 15 -7.87 -2.66 3.37
N THR A 16 -7.48 -1.92 4.42
CA THR A 16 -8.19 -0.69 4.82
C THR A 16 -8.21 0.35 3.71
N ILE A 17 -7.14 0.48 2.92
CA ILE A 17 -7.10 1.37 1.76
C ILE A 17 -7.93 0.80 0.61
N ALA A 18 -7.83 -0.50 0.35
CA ALA A 18 -8.59 -1.16 -0.71
C ALA A 18 -10.12 -1.06 -0.49
N ASP A 19 -10.57 -1.11 0.77
CA ASP A 19 -11.98 -0.99 1.16
C ASP A 19 -12.57 0.40 0.85
N GLU A 20 -11.73 1.44 0.72
CA GLU A 20 -12.14 2.78 0.29
C GLU A 20 -12.38 2.88 -1.23
N VAL A 21 -11.94 1.89 -2.00
CA VAL A 21 -12.17 1.83 -3.45
C VAL A 21 -13.55 1.22 -3.74
N PRO A 22 -14.47 1.94 -4.41
CA PRO A 22 -15.83 1.46 -4.60
C PRO A 22 -15.91 0.13 -5.37
N GLY A 23 -16.38 -0.92 -4.69
CA GLY A 23 -16.49 -2.26 -5.27
C GLY A 23 -15.15 -2.82 -5.79
N GLY A 24 -14.04 -2.36 -5.21
CA GLY A 24 -12.69 -2.63 -5.68
C GLY A 24 -12.38 -4.13 -5.82
N THR A 25 -11.89 -4.54 -6.98
CA THR A 25 -11.29 -5.87 -7.17
C THR A 25 -9.78 -5.77 -6.99
N ILE A 26 -9.23 -6.58 -6.09
CA ILE A 26 -7.81 -6.62 -5.77
C ILE A 26 -7.09 -7.62 -6.69
N GLU A 27 -6.03 -7.16 -7.33
CA GLU A 27 -5.01 -7.99 -7.95
C GLU A 27 -3.71 -7.90 -7.13
N ASP A 28 -3.21 -9.05 -6.67
CA ASP A 28 -2.06 -9.13 -5.76
C ASP A 28 -0.77 -9.43 -6.53
N PHE A 29 0.15 -8.47 -6.55
CA PHE A 29 1.48 -8.55 -7.17
C PHE A 29 2.60 -8.74 -6.14
N SER A 30 2.28 -9.02 -4.88
CA SER A 30 3.26 -9.09 -3.78
C SER A 30 4.28 -10.22 -3.96
N ALA A 31 3.93 -11.28 -4.71
CA ALA A 31 4.87 -12.35 -5.05
C ALA A 31 6.04 -11.87 -5.94
N GLU A 32 5.87 -10.76 -6.65
CA GLU A 32 6.92 -10.14 -7.48
C GLU A 32 7.84 -9.22 -6.68
N SER A 33 7.46 -8.91 -5.42
CA SER A 33 8.21 -7.99 -4.57
C SER A 33 9.37 -8.72 -3.87
N PRO A 34 10.61 -8.23 -3.98
CA PRO A 34 11.76 -8.89 -3.39
C PRO A 34 11.81 -8.68 -1.87
N TYR A 35 12.12 -9.75 -1.13
CA TYR A 35 12.52 -9.60 0.27
C TYR A 35 13.93 -9.01 0.35
N LEU A 36 14.08 -7.92 1.12
CA LEU A 36 15.37 -7.25 1.30
C LEU A 36 15.92 -7.53 2.68
N ALA A 37 17.17 -7.99 2.77
CA ALA A 37 17.82 -8.19 4.05
C ALA A 37 18.03 -6.84 4.78
N CYS A 38 17.60 -6.78 6.04
CA CYS A 38 17.71 -5.59 6.89
C CYS A 38 18.42 -5.88 8.23
N GLY A 39 18.88 -7.12 8.42
CA GLY A 39 19.67 -7.56 9.56
C GLY A 39 19.95 -9.06 9.48
N GLU A 40 20.70 -9.59 10.44
CA GLU A 40 20.96 -11.03 10.51
C GLU A 40 19.66 -11.79 10.79
N GLY A 41 19.26 -12.63 9.82
CA GLY A 41 17.99 -13.37 9.87
C GLY A 41 16.74 -12.49 9.85
N ALA A 42 16.85 -11.26 9.32
CA ALA A 42 15.76 -10.31 9.26
C ALA A 42 15.60 -9.69 7.87
N TYR A 43 14.35 -9.53 7.45
CA TYR A 43 13.96 -9.13 6.11
C TYR A 43 12.86 -8.07 6.14
N ILE A 44 12.85 -7.24 5.12
CA ILE A 44 11.74 -6.34 4.79
C ILE A 44 10.79 -7.12 3.89
N TYR A 45 9.51 -7.12 4.26
CA TYR A 45 8.42 -7.51 3.38
C TYR A 45 7.88 -6.26 2.69
N SER A 46 7.73 -6.35 1.37
CA SER A 46 7.01 -5.36 0.57
C SER A 46 5.88 -6.03 -0.20
N ALA A 47 4.82 -5.27 -0.42
CA ALA A 47 3.61 -5.72 -1.07
C ALA A 47 3.14 -4.68 -2.08
N ARG A 48 2.47 -5.16 -3.13
CA ARG A 48 1.83 -4.32 -4.15
C ARG A 48 0.50 -4.93 -4.53
N TRP A 49 -0.56 -4.14 -4.38
CA TRP A 49 -1.89 -4.47 -4.88
C TRP A 49 -2.34 -3.44 -5.91
N GLY A 50 -2.94 -3.90 -6.99
CA GLY A 50 -3.75 -3.06 -7.88
C GLY A 50 -5.22 -3.22 -7.52
N VAL A 51 -5.92 -2.13 -7.26
CA VAL A 51 -7.35 -2.15 -6.92
C VAL A 51 -8.14 -1.44 -8.02
N THR A 52 -8.95 -2.22 -8.75
CA THR A 52 -9.78 -1.70 -9.85
C THR A 52 -11.20 -1.42 -9.34
N PRO A 53 -11.71 -0.17 -9.43
CA PRO A 53 -13.07 0.16 -9.03
C PRO A 53 -14.10 -0.47 -9.99
N ASP A 54 -15.28 -0.81 -9.48
CA ASP A 54 -16.36 -1.44 -10.27
C ASP A 54 -17.21 -0.44 -11.08
N ARG A 55 -16.99 0.86 -10.86
CA ARG A 55 -17.78 1.97 -11.41
C ARG A 55 -16.89 3.19 -11.62
N PRO A 56 -17.38 4.23 -12.34
CA PRO A 56 -16.62 5.47 -12.52
C PRO A 56 -16.10 6.02 -11.18
N PHE A 57 -14.83 6.38 -11.20
CA PHE A 57 -14.02 6.79 -10.07
C PHE A 57 -13.38 8.13 -10.43
N ASP A 58 -13.07 8.94 -9.42
CA ASP A 58 -12.22 10.12 -9.59
C ASP A 58 -11.01 9.91 -8.70
N GLY A 59 -9.91 9.49 -9.31
CA GLY A 59 -8.70 9.19 -8.56
C GLY A 59 -8.06 10.39 -7.88
N ALA A 60 -8.23 11.59 -8.42
CA ALA A 60 -7.67 12.80 -7.83
C ALA A 60 -8.41 13.16 -6.54
N ASP A 61 -9.74 13.10 -6.56
CA ASP A 61 -10.57 13.32 -5.38
C ASP A 61 -10.38 12.21 -4.35
N PHE A 62 -10.25 10.96 -4.80
CA PHE A 62 -9.94 9.84 -3.91
C PHE A 62 -8.65 10.05 -3.13
N VAL A 63 -7.53 10.29 -3.81
CA VAL A 63 -6.22 10.46 -3.17
C VAL A 63 -6.22 11.64 -2.20
N ARG A 64 -6.84 12.75 -2.59
CA ARG A 64 -6.92 13.96 -1.75
C ARG A 64 -7.66 13.69 -0.45
N ASP A 65 -8.78 12.99 -0.53
CA ASP A 65 -9.68 12.79 0.61
C ASP A 65 -9.35 11.52 1.41
N LEU A 66 -8.51 10.62 0.88
CA LEU A 66 -8.19 9.32 1.46
C LEU A 66 -7.67 9.41 2.91
N PRO A 67 -6.70 10.28 3.25
CA PRO A 67 -6.17 10.36 4.62
C PRO A 67 -7.26 10.67 5.66
N ASP A 68 -8.21 11.55 5.34
CA ASP A 68 -9.31 11.91 6.23
C ASP A 68 -10.29 10.74 6.48
N ARG A 69 -10.38 9.79 5.54
CA ARG A 69 -11.24 8.60 5.65
C ARG A 69 -10.58 7.48 6.44
N LEU A 70 -9.26 7.31 6.30
CA LEU A 70 -8.50 6.25 6.96
C LEU A 70 -8.35 6.44 8.47
N GLY A 71 -8.43 7.69 8.95
CA GLY A 71 -8.38 8.01 10.38
C GLY A 71 -6.97 8.25 10.92
N GLU A 72 -6.87 8.40 12.25
CA GLU A 72 -5.69 8.96 12.93
C GLU A 72 -4.42 8.07 12.89
N ASP A 73 -4.58 6.78 12.62
CA ASP A 73 -3.45 5.85 12.49
C ASP A 73 -2.67 6.06 11.18
N PHE A 74 -3.21 6.82 10.22
CA PHE A 74 -2.57 7.13 8.95
C PHE A 74 -2.20 8.61 8.89
N VAL A 75 -0.90 8.87 8.72
CA VAL A 75 -0.35 10.23 8.64
C VAL A 75 0.27 10.44 7.27
N VAL A 76 -0.10 11.50 6.57
CA VAL A 76 0.53 11.88 5.29
C VAL A 76 2.03 12.13 5.49
N ASP A 77 2.85 11.50 4.67
CA ASP A 77 4.27 11.86 4.58
C ASP A 77 4.40 13.11 3.70
N GLU A 78 4.61 14.27 4.32
CA GLU A 78 4.71 15.56 3.63
C GLU A 78 5.94 15.67 2.69
N LYS A 79 6.81 14.67 2.63
CA LYS A 79 8.01 14.66 1.76
C LYS A 79 7.74 14.20 0.33
N VAL A 80 6.51 14.38 -0.16
CA VAL A 80 6.14 13.98 -1.52
C VAL A 80 6.87 14.85 -2.54
N VAL A 81 7.48 14.21 -3.54
CA VAL A 81 7.97 14.90 -4.74
C VAL A 81 6.74 15.32 -5.55
N ASP A 82 6.75 16.53 -6.11
CA ASP A 82 5.67 17.00 -6.97
C ASP A 82 5.59 16.10 -8.22
N ILE A 83 4.53 15.28 -8.31
CA ILE A 83 4.34 14.27 -9.35
C ILE A 83 3.11 14.56 -10.18
N SER A 84 3.16 14.19 -11.46
CA SER A 84 2.15 14.55 -12.46
C SER A 84 0.87 13.69 -12.41
N PHE A 85 0.76 12.80 -11.43
CA PHE A 85 -0.37 11.89 -11.26
C PHE A 85 -0.83 11.90 -9.80
N PRO A 86 -2.12 11.63 -9.52
CA PRO A 86 -2.61 11.62 -8.14
C PRO A 86 -1.91 10.54 -7.32
N ALA A 87 -1.24 10.93 -6.24
CA ALA A 87 -0.74 10.01 -5.24
C ALA A 87 -0.64 10.64 -3.85
N VAL A 88 -0.62 9.78 -2.84
CA VAL A 88 -0.35 10.15 -1.45
C VAL A 88 0.56 9.10 -0.82
N ALA A 89 1.61 9.57 -0.14
CA ALA A 89 2.45 8.74 0.71
C ALA A 89 1.93 8.82 2.15
N LEU A 90 1.85 7.68 2.83
CA LEU A 90 1.28 7.53 4.16
C LEU A 90 2.23 6.75 5.07
N ASN A 91 2.28 7.15 6.33
CA ASN A 91 2.87 6.37 7.41
C ASN A 91 1.74 5.87 8.30
N HIS A 92 1.69 4.56 8.54
CA HIS A 92 0.77 3.96 9.50
C HIS A 92 1.40 3.85 10.90
N ALA A 93 0.60 3.93 11.95
CA ALA A 93 1.05 3.86 13.36
C ALA A 93 1.86 2.60 13.71
N SER A 94 1.69 1.51 12.95
CA SER A 94 2.51 0.28 13.09
C SER A 94 3.93 0.39 12.51
N GLY A 95 4.26 1.50 11.84
CA GLY A 95 5.53 1.71 11.14
C GLY A 95 5.55 1.21 9.69
N ILE A 96 4.40 0.80 9.13
CA ILE A 96 4.27 0.50 7.71
C ILE A 96 4.25 1.81 6.92
N ILE A 97 5.04 1.87 5.85
CA ILE A 97 5.05 2.98 4.89
C ILE A 97 4.23 2.55 3.68
N LEU A 98 3.34 3.42 3.20
CA LEU A 98 2.48 3.14 2.06
C LEU A 98 2.57 4.25 1.01
N ASP A 99 2.52 3.85 -0.25
CA ASP A 99 2.27 4.76 -1.37
C ASP A 99 0.97 4.34 -2.04
N VAL A 100 0.05 5.29 -2.19
CA VAL A 100 -1.22 5.10 -2.90
C VAL A 100 -1.18 5.97 -4.15
N ILE A 101 -1.25 5.33 -5.31
CA ILE A 101 -1.06 5.96 -6.62
C ILE A 101 -2.26 5.63 -7.49
N VAL A 102 -2.83 6.62 -8.18
CA VAL A 102 -3.82 6.37 -9.23
C VAL A 102 -3.14 6.38 -10.58
N ALA A 103 -3.23 5.26 -11.28
CA ALA A 103 -2.72 5.09 -12.64
C ALA A 103 -3.86 4.78 -13.62
N GLY A 104 -3.74 5.28 -14.85
CA GLY A 104 -4.59 4.84 -15.95
C GLY A 104 -4.01 3.58 -16.60
N VAL A 105 -4.74 2.46 -16.56
CA VAL A 105 -4.37 1.19 -17.19
C VAL A 105 -5.47 0.81 -18.18
N ASP A 106 -5.14 0.69 -19.47
CA ASP A 106 -6.08 0.31 -20.53
C ASP A 106 -7.38 1.12 -20.58
N GLY A 107 -7.32 2.39 -20.16
CA GLY A 107 -8.46 3.31 -20.11
C GLY A 107 -9.33 3.21 -18.85
N ALA A 108 -8.96 2.36 -17.90
CA ALA A 108 -9.53 2.30 -16.55
C ALA A 108 -8.58 2.96 -15.53
N GLU A 109 -9.14 3.56 -14.48
CA GLU A 109 -8.34 3.99 -13.33
C GLU A 109 -8.09 2.80 -12.40
N VAL A 110 -6.85 2.62 -11.97
CA VAL A 110 -6.43 1.60 -11.01
C VAL A 110 -5.75 2.31 -9.85
N VAL A 111 -6.12 1.94 -8.62
CA VAL A 111 -5.44 2.38 -7.40
C VAL A 111 -4.33 1.37 -7.09
N ASP A 112 -3.09 1.74 -7.39
CA ASP A 112 -1.91 1.00 -6.96
C ASP A 112 -1.60 1.34 -5.50
N VAL A 113 -1.59 0.32 -4.64
CA VAL A 113 -1.17 0.42 -3.24
C VAL A 113 0.14 -0.34 -3.07
N TYR A 114 1.19 0.37 -2.72
CA TYR A 114 2.47 -0.21 -2.31
C TYR A 114 2.63 -0.08 -0.81
N ALA A 115 3.18 -1.12 -0.17
CA ALA A 115 3.47 -1.07 1.24
C ALA A 115 4.85 -1.68 1.55
N ILE A 116 5.53 -1.11 2.54
CA ILE A 116 6.79 -1.60 3.07
C ILE A 116 6.63 -1.78 4.58
N ALA A 117 6.80 -3.02 5.03
CA ALA A 117 6.73 -3.36 6.45
C ALA A 117 8.01 -3.00 7.20
N PRO A 118 7.95 -2.78 8.53
CA PRO A 118 9.16 -2.74 9.34
C PRO A 118 9.95 -4.06 9.25
N CYS A 119 11.27 -3.97 9.39
CA CYS A 119 12.19 -5.10 9.40
C CYS A 119 11.75 -6.17 10.42
N ALA A 120 11.63 -7.42 9.98
CA ALA A 120 11.14 -8.52 10.81
C ALA A 120 11.99 -9.79 10.67
N ARG A 121 12.06 -10.60 11.73
CA ARG A 121 12.82 -11.85 11.71
C ARG A 121 12.01 -12.98 11.10
N GLY A 122 12.64 -13.83 10.29
CA GLY A 122 11.96 -14.99 9.73
C GLY A 122 12.78 -15.69 8.65
N GLU A 123 12.19 -16.75 8.11
CA GLU A 123 12.70 -17.45 6.94
C GLU A 123 12.00 -16.89 5.69
N LEU A 124 12.72 -16.85 4.57
CA LEU A 124 12.13 -16.46 3.30
C LEU A 124 11.22 -17.58 2.77
N PRO A 125 10.11 -17.25 2.08
CA PRO A 125 9.40 -18.24 1.30
C PRO A 125 10.35 -18.85 0.26
N GLY A 126 10.29 -20.18 0.11
CA GLY A 126 11.13 -20.96 -0.80
C GLY A 126 10.73 -20.86 -2.26
#